data_AF-A0A7S0ACF0-F1
#
_entry.id   AF-A0A7S0ACF0-F1
#
_cell.length_a   1.000
_cell.length_b   1.000
_cell.length_c   1.000
_cell.angle_alpha   90.00
_cell.angle_beta   90.00
_cell.angle_gamma   90.00
#
_symmetry.space_group_name_H-M   'P 1'
#
loop_
_entity.id
_entity.type
_entity.pdbx_description
1 polymer ?
#
loop_
_entity_poly.entity_id
_entity_poly.type
_entity_poly.pdbx_seq_one_letter_code
_entity_poly.pdbx_strand_id
1 'polypeptide(L)'
;MPRDRKQKLDGLQFEWDGIRKDLDSDHWDQMFFELSQYRVINGHTNVQPWAAEPRVCELLAWCNIQRHNYANLWAGRCSPLTENQIRQLNQLGFDWTLPSADSNVQDSDEEWAARLELLRQFKQHHGDTNVPRNHEALGAWVDAQRIALKNMLEGAPARPGQPRMTWERFSRLEALGFEFAVRGSLSSDGEAQKVSYKSQ
;
A
#
# COMPACT_ATOMS: atom_id res chain seq x y z
N MET A 1 13.34 28.27 16.87
CA MET A 1 13.07 29.55 16.18
C MET A 1 11.90 29.38 15.22
N PRO A 2 10.81 30.15 15.35
CA PRO A 2 9.67 30.17 14.44
C PRO A 2 9.95 31.00 13.18
N ARG A 3 9.35 30.59 12.04
CA ARG A 3 9.09 31.30 10.76
C ARG A 3 10.18 32.08 9.98
N ASP A 4 11.43 32.20 10.42
CA ASP A 4 12.49 32.92 9.67
C ASP A 4 13.58 32.04 9.02
N ARG A 5 13.21 30.89 8.42
CA ARG A 5 14.19 29.94 7.85
C ARG A 5 14.35 29.99 6.32
N LYS A 6 13.92 31.06 5.65
CA LYS A 6 14.01 31.17 4.18
C LYS A 6 14.90 32.31 3.64
N GLN A 7 15.73 32.94 4.47
CA GLN A 7 16.63 34.02 4.03
C GLN A 7 18.13 33.84 4.37
N LYS A 8 18.57 32.63 4.72
CA LYS A 8 20.01 32.36 4.95
C LYS A 8 20.49 31.10 4.23
N LEU A 9 20.29 31.04 2.91
CA LEU A 9 20.83 29.96 2.07
C LEU A 9 21.82 30.41 0.98
N ASP A 10 22.22 31.68 0.95
CA ASP A 10 23.12 32.20 -0.10
C ASP A 10 24.56 32.50 0.36
N GLY A 11 25.06 31.91 1.44
CA GLY A 11 26.31 32.43 2.01
C GLY A 11 27.29 31.51 2.70
N LEU A 12 27.08 30.19 2.77
CA LEU A 12 28.05 29.34 3.50
C LEU A 12 28.32 28.03 2.75
N GLN A 13 29.58 27.92 2.32
CA GLN A 13 30.22 26.74 1.78
C GLN A 13 29.89 25.49 2.61
N PHE A 14 29.31 24.52 1.92
CA PHE A 14 29.20 23.11 2.24
C PHE A 14 30.45 22.54 2.94
N GLU A 15 30.24 21.82 4.04
CA GLU A 15 31.15 20.79 4.56
C GLU A 15 30.30 19.57 4.95
N TRP A 16 30.46 18.46 4.21
CA TRP A 16 29.82 17.18 4.51
C TRP A 16 30.82 16.29 5.22
N ASP A 17 30.76 16.24 6.56
CA ASP A 17 31.23 15.09 7.33
C ASP A 17 30.77 15.27 8.78
N GLY A 18 29.58 14.77 9.12
CA GLY A 18 29.21 14.67 10.54
C GLY A 18 27.74 14.66 10.94
N ILE A 19 26.76 14.83 10.04
CA ILE A 19 25.34 14.95 10.45
C ILE A 19 24.57 13.68 10.13
N ARG A 20 24.71 12.65 10.97
CA ARG A 20 23.86 11.43 10.94
C ARG A 20 23.26 11.17 12.32
N LYS A 21 22.06 11.71 12.55
CA LYS A 21 20.97 11.13 13.36
C LYS A 21 19.72 11.99 13.35
N ASP A 22 19.87 13.28 13.13
CA ASP A 22 18.81 14.29 13.26
C ASP A 22 18.11 14.54 11.90
N LEU A 23 18.85 14.39 10.80
CA LEU A 23 18.38 14.60 9.43
C LEU A 23 17.51 13.44 8.89
N ASP A 24 17.65 12.22 9.41
CA ASP A 24 16.93 11.06 8.88
C ASP A 24 15.42 11.08 9.22
N SER A 25 15.04 11.62 10.38
CA SER A 25 13.63 11.82 10.74
C SER A 25 13.01 12.91 9.87
N ASP A 26 13.70 14.05 9.72
CA ASP A 26 13.24 15.17 8.90
C ASP A 26 13.09 14.76 7.42
N HIS A 27 14.02 13.94 6.91
CA HIS A 27 13.95 13.43 5.54
C HIS A 27 12.81 12.40 5.37
N TRP A 28 12.63 11.47 6.31
CA TRP A 28 11.50 10.54 6.27
C TRP A 28 10.15 11.28 6.22
N ASP A 29 9.94 12.22 7.16
CA ASP A 29 8.69 12.95 7.28
C ASP A 29 8.40 13.78 6.02
N GLN A 30 9.43 14.39 5.43
CA GLN A 30 9.32 15.10 4.17
C GLN A 30 8.89 14.18 3.01
N MET A 31 9.59 13.05 2.82
CA MET A 31 9.29 12.13 1.71
C MET A 31 7.93 11.45 1.88
N PHE A 32 7.56 11.11 3.11
CA PHE A 32 6.24 10.58 3.44
C PHE A 32 5.14 11.62 3.15
N PHE A 33 5.33 12.87 3.55
CA PHE A 33 4.40 13.95 3.24
C PHE A 33 4.22 14.12 1.73
N GLU A 34 5.30 14.13 0.96
CA GLU A 34 5.25 14.24 -0.50
C GLU A 34 4.56 13.06 -1.16
N LEU A 35 4.79 11.83 -0.68
CA LEU A 35 4.06 10.67 -1.16
C LEU A 35 2.55 10.77 -0.87
N SER A 36 2.17 11.31 0.30
CA SER A 36 0.76 11.49 0.63
C SER A 36 0.09 12.52 -0.28
N GLN A 37 0.79 13.62 -0.60
CA GLN A 37 0.33 14.62 -1.58
C GLN A 37 0.24 14.03 -2.99
N TYR A 38 1.24 13.22 -3.38
CA TYR A 38 1.24 12.51 -4.66
C TYR A 38 0.01 11.62 -4.79
N ARG A 39 -0.35 10.87 -3.74
CA ARG A 39 -1.56 10.05 -3.67
C ARG A 39 -2.83 10.89 -3.82
N VAL A 40 -2.92 12.04 -3.16
CA VAL A 40 -4.10 12.92 -3.27
C VAL A 40 -4.31 13.39 -4.71
N ILE A 41 -3.23 13.72 -5.43
CA ILE A 41 -3.31 14.22 -6.81
C ILE A 41 -3.56 13.09 -7.81
N ASN A 42 -2.87 11.96 -7.68
CA ASN A 42 -2.87 10.89 -8.68
C ASN A 42 -3.84 9.74 -8.33
N GLY A 43 -4.41 9.72 -7.13
CA GLY A 43 -5.23 8.62 -6.61
C GLY A 43 -4.45 7.38 -6.15
N HIS A 44 -3.14 7.32 -6.41
CA HIS A 44 -2.29 6.18 -6.09
C HIS A 44 -0.88 6.60 -5.64
N THR A 45 -0.17 5.69 -4.96
CA THR A 45 1.21 5.88 -4.49
C THR A 45 2.27 5.44 -5.51
N ASN A 46 1.84 4.95 -6.69
CA ASN A 46 2.74 4.49 -7.74
C ASN A 46 3.38 5.68 -8.48
N VAL A 47 4.53 6.13 -8.01
CA VAL A 47 5.25 7.27 -8.59
C VAL A 47 5.85 6.88 -9.94
N GLN A 48 5.40 7.55 -11.00
CA GLN A 48 5.91 7.37 -12.36
C GLN A 48 6.95 8.45 -12.73
N PRO A 49 7.99 8.13 -13.52
CA PRO A 49 8.97 9.11 -13.98
C PRO A 49 8.42 9.92 -15.16
N TRP A 50 7.42 10.77 -14.91
CA TRP A 50 6.60 11.39 -15.96
C TRP A 50 7.28 12.46 -16.83
N ALA A 51 8.41 13.07 -16.41
CA ALA A 51 9.11 14.07 -17.25
C ALA A 51 10.54 14.43 -16.78
N ALA A 52 11.29 13.49 -16.19
CA ALA A 52 12.60 13.79 -15.56
C ALA A 52 12.57 14.93 -14.52
N GLU A 53 11.40 15.22 -13.95
CA GLU A 53 11.26 16.19 -12.87
C GLU A 53 12.09 15.72 -11.67
N PRO A 54 13.13 16.48 -11.26
CA PRO A 54 14.11 15.98 -10.28
C PRO A 54 13.46 15.53 -8.97
N ARG A 55 12.43 16.26 -8.52
CA ARG A 55 11.73 15.94 -7.28
C ARG A 55 10.93 14.64 -7.35
N VAL A 56 10.31 14.36 -8.49
CA VAL A 56 9.54 13.12 -8.68
C VAL A 56 10.47 11.92 -8.84
N CYS A 57 11.64 12.11 -9.46
CA CYS A 57 12.70 11.11 -9.48
C CYS A 57 13.24 10.79 -8.07
N GLU A 58 13.42 11.81 -7.22
CA GLU A 58 13.81 11.64 -5.82
C GLU A 58 12.76 10.87 -5.02
N LEU A 59 11.49 11.22 -5.18
CA LEU A 59 10.37 10.50 -4.55
C LEU A 59 10.30 9.05 -5.01
N LEU A 60 10.47 8.78 -6.30
CA LEU A 60 10.54 7.42 -6.85
C LEU A 60 11.74 6.64 -6.28
N ALA A 61 12.92 7.26 -6.20
CA ALA A 61 14.11 6.63 -5.62
C ALA A 61 13.88 6.26 -4.15
N TRP A 62 13.30 7.18 -3.36
CA TRP A 62 12.94 6.91 -1.97
C TRP A 62 11.93 5.77 -1.84
N CYS A 63 10.89 5.74 -2.69
CA CYS A 63 9.92 4.64 -2.72
C CYS A 63 10.61 3.30 -3.00
N ASN A 64 11.55 3.27 -3.96
CA ASN A 64 12.30 2.06 -4.30
C ASN A 64 13.21 1.59 -3.16
N ILE A 65 13.82 2.52 -2.41
CA ILE A 65 14.58 2.17 -1.20
C ILE A 65 13.67 1.47 -0.19
N GLN A 66 12.46 2.00 0.02
CA GLN A 66 11.52 1.38 0.97
C GLN A 66 11.11 -0.03 0.52
N ARG A 67 10.81 -0.23 -0.77
CA ARG A 67 10.50 -1.56 -1.33
C ARG A 67 11.64 -2.55 -1.13
N HIS A 68 12.88 -2.15 -1.35
CA HIS A 68 14.06 -3.01 -1.11
C HIS A 68 14.24 -3.35 0.37
N ASN A 69 14.16 -2.34 1.24
CA ASN A 69 14.25 -2.53 2.69
C ASN A 69 13.18 -3.49 3.18
N TYR A 70 11.98 -3.40 2.63
CA TYR A 70 10.87 -4.26 2.97
C TYR A 70 11.06 -5.69 2.48
N ALA A 71 11.50 -5.88 1.23
CA ALA A 71 11.86 -7.19 0.71
C ALA A 71 12.98 -7.86 1.52
N ASN A 72 13.97 -7.08 1.98
CA ASN A 72 15.04 -7.56 2.86
C ASN A 72 14.51 -8.04 4.21
N LEU A 73 13.62 -7.26 4.84
CA LEU A 73 12.97 -7.65 6.10
C LEU A 73 12.27 -9.01 5.96
N TRP A 74 11.54 -9.22 4.87
CA TRP A 74 10.85 -10.48 4.57
C TRP A 74 11.79 -11.65 4.28
N ALA A 75 12.94 -11.39 3.66
CA ALA A 75 13.97 -12.39 3.42
C ALA A 75 14.79 -12.72 4.69
N GLY A 76 14.42 -12.20 5.87
CA GLY A 76 15.15 -12.37 7.12
C GLY A 76 16.50 -11.63 7.15
N ARG A 77 16.69 -10.66 6.25
CA ARG A 77 17.89 -9.81 6.21
C ARG A 77 17.67 -8.54 7.02
N CYS A 78 18.76 -7.85 7.33
CA CYS A 78 18.70 -6.54 8.00
C CYS A 78 17.92 -5.54 7.15
N SER A 79 17.05 -4.78 7.82
CA SER A 79 16.28 -3.69 7.23
C SER A 79 16.22 -2.52 8.20
N PRO A 80 16.42 -1.27 7.73
CA PRO A 80 16.26 -0.08 8.56
C PRO A 80 14.79 0.32 8.75
N LEU A 81 13.83 -0.34 8.07
CA LEU A 81 12.41 -0.02 8.22
C LEU A 81 11.90 -0.41 9.60
N THR A 82 11.38 0.57 10.32
CA THR A 82 10.66 0.34 11.58
C THR A 82 9.23 -0.12 11.32
N GLU A 83 8.63 -0.79 12.29
CA GLU A 83 7.22 -1.20 12.22
C GLU A 83 6.26 -0.01 12.04
N ASN A 84 6.57 1.14 12.66
CA ASN A 84 5.77 2.35 12.52
C ASN A 84 5.82 2.92 11.09
N GLN A 85 7.00 2.91 10.45
CA GLN A 85 7.17 3.35 9.06
C GLN A 85 6.41 2.45 8.08
N ILE A 86 6.44 1.14 8.32
CA ILE A 86 5.65 0.17 7.53
C ILE A 86 4.16 0.46 7.69
N ARG A 87 3.69 0.70 8.92
CA ARG A 87 2.29 1.02 9.20
C ARG A 87 1.84 2.30 8.51
N GLN A 88 2.65 3.37 8.57
CA GLN A 88 2.38 4.64 7.88
C GLN A 88 2.22 4.45 6.36
N LEU A 89 3.15 3.71 5.74
CA LEU A 89 3.09 3.42 4.30
C LEU A 89 1.90 2.52 3.95
N ASN A 90 1.58 1.53 4.78
CA ASN A 90 0.39 0.67 4.60
C ASN A 90 -0.91 1.48 4.65
N GLN A 91 -1.03 2.45 5.57
CA GLN A 91 -2.18 3.34 5.66
C GLN A 91 -2.34 4.24 4.43
N LEU A 92 -1.24 4.63 3.79
CA LEU A 92 -1.27 5.32 2.51
C LEU A 92 -1.62 4.41 1.32
N GLY A 93 -1.69 3.08 1.52
CA GLY A 93 -1.82 2.13 0.42
C GLY A 93 -0.56 2.10 -0.45
N PHE A 94 0.62 2.13 0.18
CA PHE A 94 1.90 2.04 -0.51
C PHE A 94 2.09 0.68 -1.17
N ASP A 95 2.45 0.69 -2.45
CA ASP A 95 2.76 -0.54 -3.19
C ASP A 95 4.21 -0.97 -2.93
N TRP A 96 4.35 -2.05 -2.16
CA TRP A 96 5.62 -2.68 -1.82
C TRP A 96 6.23 -3.51 -2.97
N THR A 97 5.51 -3.69 -4.07
CA THR A 97 6.00 -4.46 -5.23
C THR A 97 7.21 -3.78 -5.85
N LEU A 98 8.31 -4.52 -5.99
CA LEU A 98 9.51 -4.02 -6.67
C LEU A 98 9.22 -3.86 -8.17
N PRO A 99 9.55 -2.72 -8.78
CA PRO A 99 9.57 -2.61 -10.24
C PRO A 99 10.70 -3.50 -10.76
N SER A 100 10.38 -4.65 -11.34
CA SER A 100 11.35 -5.56 -11.95
C SER A 100 10.99 -5.77 -13.43
N ALA A 101 11.99 -5.83 -14.30
CA ALA A 101 11.82 -6.20 -15.70
C ALA A 101 11.35 -7.67 -15.87
N ASP A 102 11.58 -8.50 -14.84
CA ASP A 102 11.24 -9.93 -14.80
C ASP A 102 10.09 -10.23 -13.82
N SER A 103 9.27 -9.24 -13.44
CA SER A 103 8.10 -9.51 -12.62
C SER A 103 7.02 -10.25 -13.43
N ASN A 104 7.20 -11.56 -13.57
CA ASN A 104 6.18 -12.54 -13.88
C ASN A 104 5.18 -12.70 -12.70
N VAL A 105 5.05 -11.67 -11.85
CA VAL A 105 4.13 -11.63 -10.71
C VAL A 105 2.80 -11.14 -11.25
N GLN A 106 2.07 -12.15 -11.71
CA GLN A 106 0.66 -12.23 -12.09
C GLN A 106 -0.28 -11.47 -11.14
N ASP A 107 -0.48 -10.16 -11.32
CA ASP A 107 -1.74 -9.48 -10.97
C ASP A 107 -1.76 -8.05 -11.56
N SER A 108 -1.66 -7.94 -12.88
CA SER A 108 -1.83 -6.65 -13.54
C SER A 108 -3.21 -6.06 -13.20
N ASP A 109 -3.39 -4.75 -13.33
CA ASP A 109 -4.69 -4.14 -13.04
C ASP A 109 -5.79 -4.62 -13.97
N GLU A 110 -5.43 -5.01 -15.20
CA GLU A 110 -6.36 -5.62 -16.14
C GLU A 110 -6.83 -7.00 -15.65
N GLU A 111 -5.92 -7.86 -15.20
CA GLU A 111 -6.28 -9.18 -14.65
C GLU A 111 -7.11 -9.05 -13.37
N TRP A 112 -6.72 -8.14 -12.48
CA TRP A 112 -7.45 -7.87 -11.25
C TRP A 112 -8.87 -7.35 -11.57
N ALA A 113 -8.99 -6.44 -12.54
CA ALA A 113 -10.29 -5.93 -12.98
C ALA A 113 -11.16 -7.03 -13.62
N ALA A 114 -10.57 -7.95 -14.39
CA ALA A 114 -11.29 -9.09 -14.96
C ALA A 114 -11.83 -10.02 -13.85
N ARG A 115 -11.04 -10.31 -12.82
CA ARG A 115 -11.48 -11.11 -11.67
C ARG A 115 -12.55 -10.40 -10.83
N LEU A 116 -12.45 -9.07 -10.70
CA LEU A 116 -13.50 -8.27 -10.07
C LEU A 116 -14.83 -8.37 -10.83
N GLU A 117 -14.78 -8.38 -12.16
CA GLU A 117 -15.97 -8.53 -13.00
C GLU A 117 -16.59 -9.94 -12.85
N LEU A 118 -15.76 -10.99 -12.79
CA LEU A 118 -16.23 -12.34 -12.47
C LEU A 118 -16.90 -12.40 -11.09
N LEU A 119 -16.34 -11.71 -10.09
CA LEU A 119 -16.95 -11.62 -8.76
C LEU A 119 -18.30 -10.87 -8.80
N ARG A 120 -18.43 -9.84 -9.65
CA ARG A 120 -19.70 -9.14 -9.87
C ARG A 120 -20.76 -10.06 -10.45
N GLN A 121 -20.39 -10.90 -11.42
CA GLN A 121 -21.28 -11.91 -12.00
C GLN A 121 -21.67 -12.98 -10.96
N PHE A 122 -20.70 -13.46 -10.18
CA PHE A 122 -20.98 -14.38 -9.07
C PHE A 122 -22.02 -13.78 -8.12
N LYS A 123 -21.86 -12.52 -7.71
CA LYS A 123 -22.83 -11.81 -6.86
C LYS A 123 -24.20 -11.71 -7.50
N GLN A 124 -24.31 -11.47 -8.80
CA GLN A 124 -25.61 -11.43 -9.49
C GLN A 124 -26.34 -12.77 -9.44
N HIS A 125 -25.59 -13.89 -9.52
CA HIS A 125 -26.17 -15.23 -9.49
C HIS A 125 -26.47 -15.75 -8.08
N HIS A 126 -25.62 -15.44 -7.10
CA HIS A 126 -25.68 -16.01 -5.76
C HIS A 126 -26.18 -15.03 -4.68
N GLY A 127 -26.22 -13.73 -4.97
CA GLY A 127 -26.68 -12.68 -4.06
C GLY A 127 -25.60 -12.10 -3.13
N ASP A 128 -24.46 -12.78 -2.98
CA ASP A 128 -23.36 -12.38 -2.11
C ASP A 128 -21.99 -12.49 -2.78
N THR A 129 -20.94 -12.09 -2.04
CA THR A 129 -19.53 -12.22 -2.50
C THR A 129 -18.79 -13.34 -1.74
N ASN A 130 -19.53 -14.24 -1.07
CA ASN A 130 -18.99 -15.33 -0.26
C ASN A 130 -18.65 -16.54 -1.12
N VAL A 131 -17.70 -16.32 -2.04
CA VAL A 131 -17.21 -17.36 -2.93
C VAL A 131 -16.58 -18.51 -2.10
N PRO A 132 -17.01 -19.78 -2.31
CA PRO A 132 -16.38 -20.94 -1.71
C PRO A 132 -14.90 -21.07 -2.12
N ARG A 133 -14.04 -21.51 -1.18
CA ARG A 133 -12.59 -21.64 -1.45
C ARG A 133 -12.25 -22.59 -2.60
N ASN A 134 -13.09 -23.59 -2.83
CA ASN A 134 -12.96 -24.56 -3.93
C ASN A 134 -13.54 -24.06 -5.27
N HIS A 135 -14.04 -22.83 -5.34
CA HIS A 135 -14.46 -22.23 -6.59
C HIS A 135 -13.24 -21.98 -7.49
N GLU A 136 -13.26 -22.60 -8.66
CA GLU A 136 -12.15 -22.67 -9.62
C GLU A 136 -11.42 -21.33 -9.85
N ALA A 137 -12.13 -20.30 -10.31
CA ALA A 137 -11.51 -19.02 -10.69
C ALA A 137 -11.41 -17.98 -9.56
N LEU A 138 -12.35 -18.00 -8.61
CA LEU A 138 -12.54 -16.91 -7.65
C LEU A 138 -12.21 -17.27 -6.20
N GLY A 139 -12.22 -18.55 -5.82
CA GLY A 139 -12.10 -18.96 -4.41
C GLY A 139 -10.77 -18.51 -3.78
N ALA A 140 -9.65 -18.90 -4.40
CA ALA A 140 -8.33 -18.50 -3.95
C ALA A 140 -8.10 -16.98 -4.06
N TRP A 141 -8.64 -16.35 -5.10
CA TRP A 141 -8.48 -14.91 -5.33
C TRP A 141 -9.20 -14.08 -4.26
N VAL A 142 -10.47 -14.40 -3.95
CA VAL A 142 -11.26 -13.75 -2.89
C VAL A 142 -10.59 -13.87 -1.53
N ASP A 143 -10.10 -15.07 -1.18
CA ASP A 143 -9.36 -15.29 0.07
C ASP A 143 -8.08 -14.44 0.12
N ALA A 144 -7.36 -14.35 -0.99
CA ALA A 144 -6.17 -13.52 -1.08
C ALA A 144 -6.48 -12.02 -0.91
N GLN A 145 -7.58 -11.51 -1.49
CA GLN A 145 -8.02 -10.12 -1.29
C GLN A 145 -8.38 -9.84 0.17
N ARG A 146 -9.08 -10.77 0.85
CA ARG A 146 -9.42 -10.64 2.28
C ARG A 146 -8.19 -10.52 3.17
N ILE A 147 -7.19 -11.38 2.95
CA ILE A 147 -5.96 -11.35 3.75
C ILE A 147 -5.17 -10.07 3.46
N ALA A 148 -5.04 -9.67 2.19
CA ALA A 148 -4.31 -8.46 1.83
C ALA A 148 -4.96 -7.20 2.41
N LEU A 149 -6.30 -7.12 2.42
CA LEU A 149 -7.02 -6.01 3.05
C LEU A 149 -6.87 -6.01 4.58
N LYS A 150 -7.01 -7.17 5.22
CA LYS A 150 -6.79 -7.29 6.67
C LYS A 150 -5.40 -6.78 7.04
N ASN A 151 -4.38 -7.21 6.32
CA ASN A 151 -3.00 -6.78 6.55
C ASN A 151 -2.84 -5.26 6.35
N MET A 152 -3.44 -4.71 5.30
CA MET A 152 -3.43 -3.27 5.03
C MET A 152 -4.07 -2.47 6.19
N LEU A 153 -5.23 -2.90 6.69
CA LEU A 153 -5.97 -2.21 7.76
C LEU A 153 -5.32 -2.37 9.13
N GLU A 154 -4.77 -3.54 9.43
CA GLU A 154 -4.05 -3.81 10.69
C GLU A 154 -2.62 -3.26 10.68
N GLY A 155 -2.16 -2.73 9.54
CA GLY A 155 -0.78 -2.31 9.34
C GLY A 155 0.21 -3.46 9.39
N ALA A 156 -0.27 -4.70 9.32
CA ALA A 156 0.57 -5.88 9.27
C ALA A 156 1.34 -5.90 7.93
N PRO A 157 2.56 -6.45 7.92
CA PRO A 157 3.33 -6.47 6.70
C PRO A 157 2.63 -7.39 5.65
N ALA A 158 2.46 -6.89 4.42
CA ALA A 158 2.09 -7.64 3.23
C ALA A 158 3.13 -8.73 2.91
N ARG A 159 2.67 -9.97 2.72
CA ARG A 159 3.54 -11.12 2.44
C ARG A 159 3.95 -11.14 0.97
N PRO A 160 5.16 -11.64 0.63
CA PRO A 160 5.52 -11.94 -0.75
C PRO A 160 4.48 -12.84 -1.42
N GLY A 161 4.08 -12.49 -2.65
CA GLY A 161 3.05 -13.22 -3.40
C GLY A 161 1.61 -12.91 -3.01
N GLN A 162 1.36 -11.99 -2.07
CA GLN A 162 0.01 -11.46 -1.86
C GLN A 162 -0.41 -10.53 -2.99
N PRO A 163 -1.72 -10.49 -3.31
CA PRO A 163 -2.23 -9.56 -4.30
C PRO A 163 -1.96 -8.14 -3.83
N ARG A 164 -1.60 -7.30 -4.79
CA ARG A 164 -1.41 -5.87 -4.55
C ARG A 164 -2.74 -5.29 -4.06
N MET A 165 -2.78 -4.80 -2.82
CA MET A 165 -3.96 -4.15 -2.26
C MET A 165 -3.71 -2.64 -2.19
N THR A 166 -4.26 -1.91 -3.17
CA THR A 166 -4.25 -0.45 -3.21
C THR A 166 -5.57 0.09 -2.67
N TRP A 167 -5.61 1.38 -2.31
CA TRP A 167 -6.87 2.03 -1.94
C TRP A 167 -7.91 1.98 -3.07
N GLU A 168 -7.47 2.07 -4.32
CA GLU A 168 -8.35 1.95 -5.48
C GLU A 168 -8.99 0.55 -5.57
N ARG A 169 -8.19 -0.51 -5.41
CA ARG A 169 -8.69 -1.89 -5.39
C ARG A 169 -9.66 -2.10 -4.22
N PHE A 170 -9.34 -1.54 -3.05
CA PHE A 170 -10.24 -1.52 -1.90
C PHE A 170 -11.57 -0.82 -2.22
N SER A 171 -11.55 0.41 -2.74
CA SER A 171 -12.76 1.16 -3.10
C SER A 171 -13.62 0.43 -4.13
N ARG A 172 -13.01 -0.25 -5.10
CA ARG A 172 -13.72 -1.04 -6.11
C ARG A 172 -14.38 -2.30 -5.50
N LEU A 173 -13.72 -2.96 -4.55
CA LEU A 173 -14.31 -4.08 -3.78
C LEU A 173 -15.44 -3.60 -2.86
N GLU A 174 -15.25 -2.46 -2.18
CA GLU A 174 -16.26 -1.85 -1.33
C GLU A 174 -17.51 -1.44 -2.12
N ALA A 175 -17.33 -0.81 -3.29
CA ALA A 175 -18.43 -0.45 -4.19
C ALA A 175 -19.22 -1.68 -4.68
N LEU A 176 -18.55 -2.83 -4.80
CA LEU A 176 -19.20 -4.10 -5.11
C LEU A 176 -19.96 -4.69 -3.91
N GLY A 177 -19.81 -4.13 -2.71
CA GLY A 177 -20.34 -4.67 -1.46
C GLY A 177 -19.64 -5.97 -1.06
N PHE A 178 -18.32 -6.01 -1.23
CA PHE A 178 -17.49 -7.17 -0.87
C PHE A 178 -17.52 -7.45 0.64
N GLU A 179 -17.76 -8.70 1.02
CA GLU A 179 -17.77 -9.11 2.42
C GLU A 179 -16.35 -9.39 2.92
N PHE A 180 -15.86 -8.45 3.72
CA PHE A 180 -14.50 -8.43 4.27
C PHE A 180 -14.28 -9.42 5.43
N ALA A 181 -15.34 -10.02 5.97
CA ALA A 181 -15.24 -10.96 7.09
C ALA A 181 -14.55 -12.27 6.66
N VAL A 182 -13.44 -12.59 7.33
CA VAL A 182 -12.76 -13.89 7.21
C VAL A 182 -13.61 -14.93 7.96
N ARG A 183 -14.00 -16.02 7.29
CA ARG A 183 -14.67 -17.16 7.96
C ARG A 183 -13.80 -17.62 9.14
N GLY A 184 -14.30 -17.40 10.36
CA GLY A 184 -13.61 -17.71 11.62
C GLY A 184 -13.95 -16.79 12.79
N SER A 185 -14.53 -15.61 12.53
CA SER A 185 -15.01 -14.68 13.58
C SER A 185 -16.53 -14.69 13.73
N LEU A 186 -17.15 -15.88 13.72
CA LEU A 186 -18.52 -16.03 14.22
C LEU A 186 -18.42 -16.28 15.72
N SER A 187 -18.35 -15.20 16.50
CA SER A 187 -18.83 -15.25 17.89
C SER A 187 -20.30 -15.67 17.85
N SER A 188 -20.70 -16.57 18.74
CA SER A 188 -21.99 -17.26 18.75
C SER A 188 -23.22 -16.38 19.00
N ASP A 189 -23.07 -15.06 19.01
CA ASP A 189 -24.18 -14.13 19.21
C ASP A 189 -24.42 -13.37 17.91
N GLY A 190 -25.56 -13.67 17.29
CA GLY A 190 -25.95 -13.25 15.95
C GLY A 190 -26.22 -11.76 15.81
N GLU A 191 -25.17 -10.95 15.83
CA GLU A 191 -25.17 -9.62 15.23
C GLU A 191 -23.92 -9.47 14.37
N ALA A 192 -24.11 -9.50 13.05
CA ALA A 192 -23.09 -9.12 12.10
C ALA A 192 -22.77 -7.63 12.33
N GLN A 193 -21.73 -7.35 13.11
CA GLN A 193 -21.15 -6.01 13.19
C GLN A 193 -20.63 -5.65 11.79
N LYS A 194 -21.46 -4.91 11.04
CA LYS A 194 -21.01 -4.15 9.87
C LYS A 194 -19.97 -3.16 10.37
N VAL A 195 -18.69 -3.52 10.25
CA VAL A 195 -17.60 -2.56 10.40
C VAL A 195 -17.72 -1.60 9.23
N SER A 196 -18.44 -0.50 9.46
CA SER A 196 -18.50 0.61 8.53
C SER A 196 -17.15 1.31 8.61
N TYR A 197 -16.28 1.03 7.65
CA TYR A 197 -15.03 1.76 7.46
C TYR A 197 -15.37 3.15 6.91
N LYS A 198 -15.86 4.04 7.78
CA LYS A 198 -16.11 5.42 7.41
C LYS A 198 -14.77 6.08 7.08
N SER A 199 -14.59 6.48 5.82
CA SER A 199 -13.55 7.41 5.41
C SER A 199 -13.65 8.69 6.26
N GLN A 200 -12.60 9.00 7.01
CA GLN A 200 -12.37 10.31 7.62
C GLN A 200 -11.52 11.18 6.70
#